data_AF-A0A2X4TNN1-F1
#
_entry.id   AF-A0A2X4TNN1-F1
#
_cell.length_a   1.000
_cell.length_b   1.000
_cell.length_c   1.000
_cell.angle_alpha   90.00
_cell.angle_beta   90.00
_cell.angle_gamma   90.00
#
_symmetry.space_group_name_H-M   'P 1'
#
loop_
_entity.id
_entity.type
_entity.pdbx_description
1 polymer ?
#
loop_
_entity_poly.entity_id
_entity_poly.type
_entity_poly.pdbx_seq_one_letter_code
_entity_poly.pdbx_strand_id
1 'polypeptide(L)'
;MFPECCATREGDDETATRAHDMTSLARVTIHPVVMLTLDQDVPGQLGAFTRRLADEAINILVQYSDHDHNLIVVTDLVRHDDAARIAADWTAGSSPTR
;
A
#
# COMPACT_ATOMS: atom_id res chain seq x y z
N MET A 1 -1.57 -32.68 -17.10
CA MET A 1 -3.02 -32.56 -17.36
C MET A 1 -3.65 -32.14 -16.04
N PHE A 2 -3.72 -30.82 -15.81
CA PHE A 2 -4.33 -30.26 -14.60
C PHE A 2 -5.76 -29.87 -14.96
N PRO A 3 -6.79 -30.51 -14.37
CA PRO A 3 -8.15 -30.10 -14.63
C PRO A 3 -8.47 -28.82 -13.86
N GLU A 4 -9.33 -28.04 -14.49
CA GLU A 4 -9.91 -26.78 -14.04
C GLU A 4 -10.40 -26.83 -12.58
N CYS A 5 -10.10 -25.77 -11.83
CA CYS A 5 -10.87 -25.37 -10.66
C CYS A 5 -11.08 -23.85 -10.69
N CYS A 6 -11.87 -23.40 -11.67
CA CYS A 6 -12.62 -22.16 -11.53
C CYS A 6 -13.83 -22.46 -10.63
N ALA A 7 -13.74 -22.19 -9.32
CA ALA A 7 -14.89 -21.83 -8.48
C ALA A 7 -14.52 -21.73 -6.98
N THR A 8 -13.92 -20.61 -6.57
CA THR A 8 -14.33 -19.82 -5.39
C THR A 8 -13.48 -18.56 -5.36
N ARG A 9 -14.14 -17.40 -5.18
CA ARG A 9 -13.47 -16.12 -4.90
C ARG A 9 -13.03 -16.15 -3.43
N GLU A 10 -11.99 -16.92 -3.14
CA GLU A 10 -11.18 -16.82 -1.91
C GLU A 10 -10.19 -15.67 -2.09
N GLY A 11 -10.11 -14.76 -1.11
CA GLY A 11 -9.16 -13.65 -1.15
C GLY A 11 -7.73 -14.19 -1.16
N ASP A 12 -6.87 -13.60 -2.00
CA ASP A 12 -5.46 -14.01 -2.21
C ASP A 12 -4.64 -14.12 -0.91
N ASP A 13 -5.08 -13.48 0.17
CA ASP A 13 -4.45 -13.49 1.50
C ASP A 13 -4.27 -14.91 2.06
N GLU A 14 -5.26 -15.78 1.87
CA GLU A 14 -5.21 -17.15 2.43
C GLU A 14 -4.29 -18.06 1.62
N THR A 15 -4.21 -17.83 0.30
CA THR A 15 -3.36 -18.61 -0.62
C THR A 15 -1.88 -18.30 -0.41
N ALA A 16 -1.53 -17.03 -0.18
CA ALA A 16 -0.15 -16.60 0.06
C ALA A 16 0.45 -17.20 1.34
N THR A 17 -0.36 -17.34 2.39
CA THR A 17 0.08 -17.93 3.66
C THR A 17 0.35 -19.44 3.55
N ARG A 18 -0.36 -20.14 2.66
CA ARG A 18 -0.30 -21.61 2.53
C ARG A 18 0.91 -22.11 1.73
N ALA A 19 1.53 -21.28 0.90
CA ALA A 19 2.63 -21.67 0.02
C ALA A 19 4.02 -21.74 0.70
N HIS A 20 4.12 -21.41 1.99
CA HIS A 20 5.40 -21.19 2.65
C HIS A 20 5.76 -22.32 3.63
N ASP A 21 6.26 -23.44 3.10
CA ASP A 21 6.66 -24.60 3.93
C ASP A 21 7.94 -25.28 3.45
N MET A 22 9.08 -24.56 3.36
CA MET A 22 10.40 -25.20 3.15
C MET A 22 11.62 -24.44 3.70
N THR A 23 11.49 -23.34 4.47
CA THR A 23 12.65 -22.69 5.09
C THR A 23 12.23 -21.99 6.38
N SER A 24 13.12 -21.95 7.37
CA SER A 24 12.97 -21.46 8.76
C SER A 24 12.61 -19.97 8.91
N LEU A 25 11.73 -19.44 8.06
CA LEU A 25 11.26 -18.07 8.09
C LEU A 25 10.09 -17.97 9.08
N ALA A 26 10.19 -17.01 9.99
CA ALA A 26 9.13 -16.72 10.94
C ALA A 26 7.80 -16.40 10.22
N ARG A 27 6.69 -16.57 10.94
CA ARG A 27 5.31 -16.34 10.50
C ARG A 27 5.19 -15.15 9.54
N VAL A 28 4.74 -15.41 8.32
CA VAL A 28 4.38 -14.37 7.34
C VAL A 28 3.09 -13.68 7.79
N THR A 29 3.07 -12.36 7.74
CA THR A 29 1.88 -11.54 8.00
C THR A 29 1.67 -10.61 6.80
N ILE A 30 0.44 -10.55 6.32
CA ILE A 30 0.04 -9.70 5.20
C ILE A 30 -0.49 -8.39 5.76
N HIS A 31 -0.03 -7.26 5.20
CA HIS A 31 -0.51 -5.93 5.57
C HIS A 31 -1.13 -5.27 4.33
N PRO A 32 -2.29 -4.61 4.49
CA PRO A 32 -2.85 -3.79 3.44
C PRO A 32 -1.92 -2.59 3.18
N VAL A 33 -1.87 -2.16 1.93
CA VAL A 33 -0.99 -1.08 1.46
C VAL A 33 -1.82 0.11 1.00
N VAL A 34 -1.32 1.29 1.28
CA VAL A 34 -1.83 2.55 0.74
C VAL A 34 -0.96 2.96 -0.44
N MET A 35 -1.59 3.24 -1.58
CA MET A 35 -0.89 3.66 -2.80
C MET A 35 -1.38 5.04 -3.23
N LEU A 36 -0.45 5.88 -3.68
CA LEU A 36 -0.73 7.14 -4.35
C LEU A 36 0.34 7.45 -5.40
N THR A 37 0.04 8.36 -6.33
CA THR A 37 1.01 8.84 -7.31
C THR A 37 1.54 10.21 -6.87
N LEU A 38 2.86 10.40 -6.96
CA LEU A 38 3.49 11.70 -6.74
C LEU A 38 3.79 12.37 -8.08
N ASP A 39 3.58 13.68 -8.14
CA ASP A 39 4.02 14.50 -9.27
C ASP A 39 5.49 14.87 -9.08
N GLN A 40 6.32 14.45 -10.04
CA GLN A 40 7.76 14.66 -10.02
C GLN A 40 8.17 16.12 -10.29
N ASP A 41 7.30 16.92 -10.91
CA ASP A 41 7.60 18.31 -11.22
C ASP A 41 7.50 19.22 -9.98
N VAL A 42 6.90 18.71 -8.90
CA VAL A 42 6.73 19.43 -7.64
C VAL A 42 7.67 18.86 -6.56
N PRO A 43 8.80 19.53 -6.28
CA PRO A 43 9.72 19.06 -5.25
C PRO A 43 9.05 19.09 -3.87
N GLY A 44 9.28 18.04 -3.08
CA GLY A 44 8.84 17.97 -1.69
C GLY A 44 7.45 17.38 -1.44
N GLN A 45 6.73 16.91 -2.47
CA GLN A 45 5.42 16.28 -2.30
C GLN A 45 5.44 15.09 -1.34
N LEU A 46 6.48 14.26 -1.41
CA LEU A 46 6.67 13.15 -0.47
C LEU A 46 6.67 13.65 0.98
N GLY A 47 7.44 14.70 1.27
CA GLY A 47 7.53 15.29 2.59
C GLY A 47 6.22 15.93 3.04
N ALA A 48 5.49 16.56 2.13
CA ALA A 48 4.19 17.15 2.41
C ALA A 48 3.13 16.07 2.72
N PHE A 49 3.14 14.97 1.98
CA PHE A 49 2.27 13.83 2.23
C PHE A 49 2.60 13.13 3.55
N THR A 50 3.86 12.83 3.82
CA THR A 50 4.26 12.21 5.10
C THR A 50 3.99 13.13 6.28
N ARG A 51 4.12 14.46 6.10
CA ARG A 51 3.73 15.44 7.11
C ARG A 51 2.23 15.37 7.40
N ARG A 52 1.39 15.27 6.36
CA ARG A 52 -0.06 15.14 6.51
C ARG A 52 -0.45 13.90 7.30
N LEU A 53 0.21 12.76 7.06
CA LEU A 53 0.03 11.55 7.85
C LEU A 53 0.46 11.74 9.31
N ALA A 54 1.60 12.42 9.53
CA ALA A 54 2.10 12.70 10.88
C ALA A 54 1.18 13.65 11.68
N ASP A 55 0.56 14.63 11.02
CA ASP A 55 -0.42 15.53 11.66
C ASP A 55 -1.67 14.78 12.16
N GLU A 56 -2.00 13.65 11.54
CA GLU A 56 -3.10 12.74 11.93
C GLU A 56 -2.61 11.60 12.85
N ALA A 57 -1.35 11.66 13.31
CA ALA A 57 -0.70 10.65 14.16
C ALA A 57 -0.66 9.23 13.56
N ILE A 58 -0.59 9.13 12.23
CA ILE A 58 -0.49 7.86 11.51
C ILE A 58 0.98 7.47 11.38
N ASN A 59 1.32 6.24 11.79
CA ASN A 59 2.69 5.75 11.71
C ASN A 59 2.93 5.06 10.36
N ILE A 60 4.04 5.40 9.72
CA ILE A 60 4.53 4.71 8.52
C ILE A 60 5.48 3.60 8.96
N LEU A 61 5.13 2.35 8.66
CA LEU A 61 5.95 1.18 8.96
C LEU A 61 6.95 0.90 7.84
N VAL A 62 6.49 1.02 6.59
CA VAL A 62 7.30 0.82 5.39
C VAL A 62 6.92 1.86 4.36
N GLN A 63 7.92 2.40 3.69
CA GLN A 63 7.75 3.29 2.55
C GLN A 63 8.57 2.76 1.39
N TYR A 64 7.93 2.69 0.22
CA TYR A 64 8.57 2.31 -1.02
C TYR A 64 8.05 3.19 -2.14
N SER A 65 8.93 3.67 -3.00
CA SER A 65 8.58 4.35 -4.23
C SER A 65 9.11 3.55 -5.40
N ASP A 66 8.27 3.28 -6.40
CA ASP A 66 8.71 2.63 -7.63
C ASP A 66 9.23 3.65 -8.66
N HIS A 67 9.63 3.15 -9.82
CA HIS A 67 10.14 3.96 -10.93
C HIS A 67 9.03 4.67 -11.72
N ASP A 68 7.77 4.31 -11.50
CA ASP A 68 6.58 4.87 -12.14
C ASP A 68 5.91 5.95 -11.26
N HIS A 69 6.61 6.43 -10.24
CA HIS A 69 6.18 7.48 -9.31
C HIS A 69 5.01 7.07 -8.41
N ASN A 70 4.76 5.76 -8.26
CA ASN A 70 3.85 5.27 -7.26
C ASN A 70 4.58 5.22 -5.92
N LEU A 71 4.01 5.90 -4.94
CA LEU A 71 4.38 5.78 -3.56
C LEU A 71 3.48 4.73 -2.91
N ILE A 72 4.09 3.68 -2.41
CA ILE A 72 3.47 2.59 -1.67
C ILE A 72 3.89 2.74 -0.21
N VAL A 73 2.90 2.81 0.68
CA VAL A 73 3.10 3.02 2.11
C VAL A 73 2.33 1.95 2.89
N VAL A 74 3.02 1.31 3.83
CA VAL A 74 2.40 0.47 4.85
C VAL A 74 2.29 1.30 6.11
N THR A 75 1.07 1.47 6.61
CA THR A 75 0.80 2.17 7.88
C THR A 75 0.47 1.19 8.99
N ASP A 76 0.28 1.70 10.20
CA ASP A 76 -0.37 0.91 11.24
C ASP A 76 -1.78 0.47 10.81
N LEU A 77 -2.17 -0.74 11.21
CA LEU A 77 -3.46 -1.34 10.82
C LEU A 77 -4.66 -0.57 11.38
N VAL A 78 -4.52 0.06 12.53
CA VAL A 78 -5.62 0.75 13.23
C VAL A 78 -6.03 2.01 12.47
N ARG A 79 -5.07 2.69 11.84
CA ARG A 79 -5.27 3.93 11.07
C ARG A 79 -5.19 3.74 9.56
N HIS A 80 -5.21 2.49 9.09
CA HIS A 80 -5.10 2.19 7.67
C HIS A 80 -6.18 2.91 6.83
N ASP A 81 -7.43 2.89 7.28
CA ASP A 81 -8.54 3.51 6.53
C ASP A 81 -8.44 5.03 6.49
N ASP A 82 -7.94 5.65 7.58
CA ASP A 82 -7.66 7.09 7.63
C ASP A 82 -6.54 7.45 6.62
N ALA A 83 -5.48 6.64 6.57
CA ALA A 83 -4.37 6.81 5.64
C ALA A 83 -4.82 6.64 4.17
N ALA A 84 -5.64 5.63 3.89
CA ALA A 84 -6.20 5.37 2.58
C ALA A 84 -7.08 6.53 2.09
N ARG A 85 -7.90 7.12 2.98
CA ARG A 85 -8.69 8.31 2.68
C ARG A 85 -7.80 9.51 2.35
N ILE A 86 -6.77 9.77 3.15
CA ILE A 86 -5.83 10.89 2.91
C ILE A 86 -5.11 10.71 1.56
N ALA A 87 -4.71 9.48 1.21
CA ALA A 87 -4.09 9.19 -0.08
C ALA A 87 -5.05 9.36 -1.27
N ALA A 88 -6.32 8.97 -1.11
CA ALA A 88 -7.35 9.19 -2.12
C ALA A 88 -7.63 10.68 -2.33
N ASP A 89 -7.77 11.44 -1.23
CA ASP A 89 -7.96 12.90 -1.25
C ASP A 89 -6.76 13.59 -1.92
N TRP A 90 -5.53 13.13 -1.61
CA TRP A 90 -4.30 13.62 -2.24
C TRP A 90 -4.32 13.41 -3.75
N THR A 91 -4.58 12.17 -4.20
CA THR A 91 -4.58 11.80 -5.62
C THR A 91 -5.65 12.56 -6.42
N ALA A 92 -6.82 12.78 -5.81
CA ALA A 92 -7.88 13.59 -6.41
C ALA A 92 -7.50 15.08 -6.51
N GLY A 93 -6.80 15.62 -5.52
CA GLY A 93 -6.34 17.01 -5.49
C GLY A 93 -5.07 17.28 -6.30
N SER A 94 -4.23 16.26 -6.53
CA SER A 94 -2.97 16.35 -7.26
C SER A 94 -3.11 16.01 -8.75
N SER A 95 -4.34 15.97 -9.28
CA SER A 95 -4.59 15.61 -10.68
C SER A 95 -3.72 16.47 -11.61
N PRO A 96 -2.80 15.88 -12.39
CA PRO A 96 -1.93 16.64 -13.28
C PRO A 96 -2.81 17.37 -14.29
N THR A 97 -2.59 18.67 -14.44
CA THR A 97 -3.28 19.46 -15.46
C THR A 97 -2.81 18.92 -16.81
N ARG A 98 -3.65 18.14 -17.49
CA ARG A 98 -3.34 17.46 -18.74
C ARG A 98 -3.51 18.38 -19.94
#